data_AF-A0A941EJE1-F1
#
_entry.id   AF-A0A941EJE1-F1
#
_cell.length_a   1.000
_cell.length_b   1.000
_cell.length_c   1.000
_cell.angle_alpha   90.00
_cell.angle_beta   90.00
_cell.angle_gamma   90.00
#
_symmetry.space_group_name_H-M   'P 1'
#
loop_
_entity.id
_entity.type
_entity.pdbx_description
1 polymer ?
#
loop_
_entity_poly.entity_id
_entity_poly.type
_entity_poly.pdbx_seq_one_letter_code
_entity_poly.pdbx_strand_id
1 'polypeptide(L)' 'PSSLVKMLAADPSLRLNEQGRGLLRLLVTQTIDPAEWSSLVDVVPAHRADVVIELAESFSATWSRFADELKRRSMST' A
#
# COMPACT_ATOMS: atom_id res chain seq x y z
N PRO A 1 -9.56 -1.20 3.92
CA PRO A 1 -8.11 -0.99 4.15
C PRO A 1 -7.78 -0.38 5.52
N SER A 2 -8.40 0.74 5.89
CA SER A 2 -8.11 1.46 7.14
C SER A 2 -8.33 0.66 8.43
N SER A 3 -9.35 -0.20 8.50
CA SER A 3 -9.58 -1.09 9.65
C SER A 3 -8.48 -2.15 9.84
N LEU A 4 -7.99 -2.74 8.74
CA LEU A 4 -6.89 -3.71 8.77
C LEU A 4 -5.58 -3.03 9.19
N VAL A 5 -5.30 -1.82 8.69
CA VAL A 5 -4.12 -1.05 9.10
C VAL A 5 -4.18 -0.70 10.59
N LYS A 6 -5.36 -0.33 11.13
CA LYS A 6 -5.54 -0.10 12.57
C LYS A 6 -5.28 -1.35 13.40
N MET A 7 -5.72 -2.52 12.92
CA MET A 7 -5.46 -3.81 13.56
C MET A 7 -3.95 -4.11 13.61
N LEU A 8 -3.25 -3.96 12.48
CA LEU A 8 -1.79 -4.15 12.42
C LEU A 8 -1.02 -3.13 13.29
N ALA A 9 -1.50 -1.89 13.36
CA ALA A 9 -0.91 -0.86 14.21
C ALA A 9 -1.07 -1.14 15.71
N ALA A 10 -1.96 -2.05 16.10
CA ALA A 10 -2.11 -2.52 17.47
C ALA A 10 -1.17 -3.71 17.80
N ASP A 11 -0.54 -4.34 16.80
CA ASP A 11 0.32 -5.50 16.98
C ASP A 11 1.71 -5.10 17.56
N PRO A 12 2.07 -5.57 18.77
CA PRO A 12 3.37 -5.26 19.37
C PRO A 12 4.56 -5.72 18.53
N SER A 13 4.46 -6.86 17.83
CA SER A 13 5.56 -7.42 17.03
C SER A 13 6.01 -6.47 15.90
N LEU A 14 5.07 -5.69 15.36
CA LEU A 14 5.32 -4.66 14.35
C LEU A 14 5.79 -3.33 14.95
N ARG A 15 5.32 -2.99 16.15
CA ARG A 15 5.67 -1.71 16.81
C ARG A 15 7.06 -1.73 17.44
N LEU A 16 7.50 -2.88 17.93
CA LEU A 16 8.72 -3.00 18.74
C LEU A 16 10.00 -2.93 17.91
N ASN A 17 9.96 -3.14 16.59
CA ASN A 17 11.13 -3.05 15.72
C ASN A 17 10.99 -1.96 14.64
N GLU A 18 12.13 -1.45 14.17
CA GLU A 18 12.16 -0.32 13.23
C GLU A 18 11.56 -0.67 11.86
N GLN A 19 11.83 -1.87 11.36
CA GLN A 19 11.32 -2.33 10.07
C GLN A 19 9.78 -2.45 10.08
N GLY A 20 9.22 -2.96 11.18
CA GLY A 20 7.79 -3.06 11.40
C GLY A 20 7.11 -1.69 11.50
N ARG A 21 7.73 -0.73 12.20
CA ARG A 21 7.24 0.67 12.20
C ARG A 21 7.32 1.30 10.82
N GLY A 22 8.36 0.98 10.04
CA GLY A 22 8.50 1.39 8.65
C GLY A 22 7.35 0.86 7.78
N LEU A 23 7.03 -0.43 7.90
CA LEU A 23 5.89 -1.05 7.23
C LEU A 23 4.57 -0.38 7.63
N LEU A 24 4.33 -0.15 8.92
CA LEU A 24 3.11 0.50 9.40
C LEU A 24 2.97 1.91 8.82
N ARG A 25 4.06 2.70 8.78
CA ARG A 25 4.04 4.03 8.18
C ARG A 25 3.68 3.98 6.70
N LEU A 26 4.29 3.04 5.95
CA LEU A 26 3.99 2.84 4.54
C LEU A 26 2.50 2.50 4.33
N LEU A 27 1.95 1.56 5.11
CA LEU A 27 0.55 1.15 5.01
C LEU A 27 -0.43 2.29 5.32
N VAL A 28 -0.11 3.14 6.30
CA VAL A 28 -0.92 4.32 6.64
C VAL A 28 -0.88 5.35 5.52
N THR A 29 0.28 5.60 4.90
CA THR A 29 0.38 6.56 3.78
C THR A 29 -0.40 6.10 2.54
N GLN A 30 -0.55 4.80 2.33
CA GLN A 30 -1.27 4.24 1.18
C GLN A 30 -2.78 4.11 1.41
N THR A 31 -3.28 4.42 2.61
CA THR A 31 -4.72 4.52 2.86
C THR A 31 -5.29 5.83 2.32
N ILE A 32 -5.63 5.83 1.03
CA ILE A 32 -6.38 6.91 0.38
C ILE A 32 -7.87 6.55 0.40
N ASP A 33 -8.73 7.52 0.71
CA ASP A 33 -10.18 7.32 0.69
C ASP A 33 -10.67 7.10 -0.76
N PRO A 34 -11.59 6.16 -1.04
CA PRO A 34 -12.22 6.04 -2.36
C PRO A 34 -12.75 7.37 -2.92
N ALA A 35 -13.26 8.28 -2.09
CA ALA A 35 -13.71 9.60 -2.51
C ALA A 35 -12.53 10.49 -2.95
N GLU A 36 -11.39 10.41 -2.27
CA GLU A 36 -10.17 11.12 -2.66
C GLU A 36 -9.61 10.58 -3.99
N TRP A 37 -9.71 9.28 -4.24
CA TRP A 37 -9.29 8.68 -5.53
C TRP A 37 -10.00 9.29 -6.73
N SER A 38 -11.32 9.49 -6.66
CA SER A 38 -12.06 10.14 -7.75
C SER A 38 -11.52 11.54 -8.04
N SER A 39 -11.27 12.32 -6.99
CA SER A 39 -10.73 13.67 -7.15
C SER A 39 -9.31 13.70 -7.71
N LEU A 40 -8.50 12.68 -7.44
CA LEU A 40 -7.15 12.57 -7.98
C LEU A 40 -7.17 12.27 -9.48
N VAL A 41 -8.09 11.44 -9.96
CA VAL A 41 -8.27 11.17 -11.40
C VAL A 41 -8.57 12.46 -12.15
N ASP A 42 -9.46 13.29 -11.60
CA ASP A 42 -9.89 14.56 -12.23
C ASP A 42 -8.75 15.60 -12.31
N VAL A 43 -7.75 15.52 -11.42
CA VAL A 43 -6.59 16.43 -11.40
C VAL A 43 -5.54 16.05 -12.44
N VAL A 44 -5.54 14.81 -12.95
CA VAL A 44 -4.54 14.35 -13.93
C VAL A 44 -4.85 14.94 -15.31
N PRO A 45 -3.95 15.77 -15.89
CA PRO A 45 -4.14 16.28 -17.24
C PRO A 45 -4.12 15.13 -18.27
N ALA A 46 -5.01 15.18 -19.28
CA ALA A 46 -5.14 14.12 -20.28
C ALA A 46 -3.80 13.73 -20.95
N HIS A 47 -2.95 14.70 -21.26
CA HIS A 47 -1.64 14.47 -21.89
C HIS A 47 -0.56 13.89 -20.95
N ARG A 48 -0.87 13.72 -19.67
CA ARG A 48 0.01 13.09 -18.66
C ARG A 48 -0.57 11.78 -18.12
N ALA A 49 -1.78 11.41 -18.55
CA ALA A 49 -2.48 10.24 -18.07
C ALA A 49 -1.64 8.96 -18.22
N ASP A 50 -1.01 8.76 -19.38
CA ASP A 50 -0.18 7.57 -19.66
C ASP A 50 0.93 7.35 -18.62
N VAL A 51 1.61 8.43 -18.21
CA VAL A 51 2.68 8.35 -17.20
C VAL A 51 2.12 8.00 -15.82
N VAL A 52 0.97 8.56 -15.46
CA VAL A 52 0.32 8.26 -14.17
C VAL A 52 -0.20 6.83 -14.14
N ILE A 53 -0.73 6.34 -15.27
CA ILE A 53 -1.16 4.95 -15.44
C ILE A 53 0.04 4.01 -15.24
N GLU A 54 1.15 4.25 -15.94
CA GLU A 54 2.36 3.42 -15.82
C GLU A 54 2.88 3.36 -14.37
N LEU A 55 2.89 4.51 -13.68
CA LEU A 55 3.28 4.57 -12.27
C LEU A 55 2.33 3.78 -11.36
N ALA A 56 1.02 3.93 -11.55
CA ALA A 56 0.02 3.21 -10.77
C ALA A 56 0.13 1.68 -10.98
N GLU A 57 0.32 1.24 -12.22
CA GLU A 57 0.53 -0.17 -12.56
C GLU A 57 1.82 -0.73 -11.94
N SER A 58 2.92 0.03 -11.99
CA SER A 58 4.19 -0.36 -11.36
C SER A 58 4.07 -0.50 -9.83
N PHE A 59 3.35 0.41 -9.18
CA PHE A 59 3.07 0.30 -7.74
C PHE A 59 2.20 -0.91 -7.43
N SER A 60 1.15 -1.16 -8.23
CA SER A 60 0.30 -2.36 -8.09
C SER A 60 1.12 -3.65 -8.21
N ALA A 61 2.03 -3.73 -9.19
CA ALA A 61 2.92 -4.87 -9.36
C ALA A 61 3.87 -5.05 -8.16
N THR A 62 4.38 -3.96 -7.61
CA THR A 62 5.27 -3.98 -6.44
C THR A 62 4.54 -4.51 -5.20
N TRP A 63 3.32 -4.04 -4.93
CA TRP A 63 2.49 -4.53 -3.84
C TRP A 63 2.08 -6.00 -4.02
N SER A 64 1.80 -6.42 -5.25
CA SER A 64 1.49 -7.81 -5.58
C SER A 64 2.67 -8.73 -5.25
N ARG A 65 3.89 -8.36 -5.66
CA ARG A 65 5.12 -9.12 -5.34
C ARG A 65 5.35 -9.22 -3.82
N PHE A 66 5.15 -8.13 -3.08
CA PHE A 66 5.26 -8.14 -1.63
C PHE A 66 4.28 -9.12 -0.97
N ALA A 67 3.02 -9.12 -1.42
CA ALA A 67 2.02 -10.08 -0.93
C ALA A 67 2.40 -11.53 -1.26
N ASP A 68 2.93 -11.80 -2.45
CA ASP A 68 3.34 -13.14 -2.85
C ASP A 68 4.55 -13.67 -2.07
N GLU A 69 5.51 -12.80 -1.72
CA GLU A 69 6.60 -13.17 -0.80
C GLU A 69 6.08 -13.55 0.59
N LEU A 70 5.14 -12.77 1.14
CA LEU A 70 4.50 -13.07 2.43
C LEU A 70 3.75 -14.41 2.40
N LYS A 71 2.98 -14.67 1.33
CA LYS A 71 2.29 -15.97 1.14
C LYS A 71 3.29 -17.11 1.15
N ARG A 72 4.38 -17.00 0.37
CA ARG A 72 5.42 -18.02 0.28
C ARG A 72 6.04 -18.31 1.65
N ARG A 73 6.36 -17.27 2.42
CA ARG A 73 6.88 -17.40 3.79
C ARG A 73 5.88 -18.08 4.73
N SER A 74 4.59 -17.74 4.65
CA SER A 74 3.55 -18.35 5.49
C SER A 74 3.26 -19.81 5.16
N MET A 75 3.54 -20.26 3.94
CA MET A 75 3.37 -21.66 3.52
C MET A 75 4.58 -22.56 3.83
N SER A 76 5.75 -21.97 4.13
CA SER A 76 6.97 -22.69 4.52
C SER A 76 7.16 -22.78 6.03
N THR A 77 6.15 -22.41 6.83
CA THR A 77 6.11 -22.58 8.28
C THR A 77 5.03 -23.59 8.64
#